data_AF-G9K873-F1
#
_entry.id   AF-G9K873-F1
#
_cell.length_a   1.000
_cell.length_b   1.000
_cell.length_c   1.000
_cell.angle_alpha   90.00
_cell.angle_beta   90.00
_cell.angle_gamma   90.00
#
_symmetry.space_group_name_H-M   'P 1'
#
loop_
_entity.id
_entity.type
_entity.pdbx_description
1 polymer ?
#
loop_
_entity_poly.entity_id
_entity_poly.type
_entity_poly.pdbx_seq_one_letter_code
_entity_poly.pdbx_strand_id
1 'polypeptide(L)'
;MNQVNSQKRGAPRDLKCVTNNLRVWDCSWKAPSGAGHGTVYEVCIENRSHSCYQSEKTNTKLPALPPGDHEITINRLYDFGNLISKFTLNEKNVSLIPDTPEILNLSADFSTSTLHLKWNDRGSVFPHHSNVIWEIKILRKENEEVIKLVTHNTTVNGKDTVHHWSWTSDMP
;
A
#
# COMPACT_ATOMS: atom_id res chain seq x y z
N MET A 1 5.11 17.37 38.84
CA MET A 1 3.67 17.22 38.54
C MET A 1 3.58 16.59 37.16
N ASN A 2 3.49 15.26 37.07
CA ASN A 2 3.59 14.52 35.81
C ASN A 2 2.19 14.34 35.22
N GLN A 3 1.85 15.07 34.16
CA GLN A 3 0.65 14.82 33.37
C GLN A 3 0.84 13.54 32.55
N VAL A 4 0.33 12.43 33.07
CA VAL A 4 0.16 11.19 32.30
C VAL A 4 -1.05 11.40 31.40
N ASN A 5 -0.79 11.56 30.10
CA ASN A 5 -1.79 11.63 29.05
C ASN A 5 -2.53 10.28 29.00
N SER A 6 -3.57 10.15 29.83
CA SER A 6 -4.37 8.94 29.98
C SER A 6 -5.17 8.72 28.70
N GLN A 7 -4.59 8.03 27.71
CA GLN A 7 -5.34 7.49 26.58
C GLN A 7 -6.47 6.60 27.12
N LYS A 8 -7.72 7.08 27.03
CA LYS A 8 -8.92 6.39 27.50
C LYS A 8 -8.92 4.93 27.01
N ARG A 9 -8.86 3.98 27.95
CA ARG A 9 -8.97 2.54 27.66
C ARG A 9 -10.29 2.34 26.88
N GLY A 10 -10.21 1.74 25.70
CA GLY A 10 -11.40 1.46 24.89
C GLY A 10 -11.62 2.36 23.66
N ALA A 11 -10.75 3.27 23.26
CA ALA A 11 -10.88 3.99 21.97
C ALA A 11 -10.02 3.34 20.86
N PRO A 12 -10.39 3.40 19.56
CA PRO A 12 -9.52 2.98 18.45
C PRO A 12 -8.14 3.65 18.51
N ARG A 13 -7.06 2.95 18.14
CA ARG A 13 -5.69 3.48 18.24
C ARG A 13 -4.85 3.17 17.01
N ASP A 14 -3.73 3.87 16.89
CA ASP A 14 -2.67 3.59 15.91
C ASP A 14 -3.19 3.51 14.46
N LEU A 15 -3.94 4.51 14.01
CA LEU A 15 -4.38 4.62 12.62
C LEU A 15 -3.16 4.69 11.69
N LYS A 16 -3.10 3.78 10.71
CA LYS A 16 -2.07 3.74 9.67
C LYS A 16 -2.72 3.54 8.32
N CYS A 17 -2.21 4.22 7.31
CA CYS A 17 -2.72 4.12 5.95
C CYS A 17 -1.61 3.72 4.99
N VAL A 18 -1.97 2.88 4.02
CA VAL A 18 -1.11 2.50 2.90
C VAL A 18 -1.84 2.74 1.59
N THR A 19 -1.11 2.81 0.49
CA THR A 19 -1.71 2.86 -0.85
C THR A 19 -0.83 2.11 -1.83
N ASN A 20 -1.45 1.49 -2.83
CA ASN A 20 -0.75 0.86 -3.95
C ASN A 20 -0.87 1.66 -5.26
N ASN A 21 -1.77 2.66 -5.30
CA ASN A 21 -2.16 3.34 -6.54
C ASN A 21 -2.26 4.88 -6.42
N LEU A 22 -1.98 5.45 -5.24
CA LEU A 22 -2.07 6.89 -4.94
C LEU A 22 -3.48 7.50 -5.04
N ARG A 23 -4.51 6.73 -5.39
CA ARG A 23 -5.91 7.19 -5.52
C ARG A 23 -6.74 6.83 -4.30
N VAL A 24 -6.46 5.68 -3.71
CA VAL A 24 -7.20 5.13 -2.56
C VAL A 24 -6.21 4.78 -1.47
N TRP A 25 -6.53 5.21 -0.25
CA TRP A 25 -5.78 4.89 0.95
C TRP A 25 -6.50 3.78 1.70
N ASP A 26 -5.82 2.66 1.92
CA ASP A 26 -6.29 1.57 2.77
C ASP A 26 -5.78 1.84 4.19
N CYS A 27 -6.70 2.26 5.06
CA CYS A 27 -6.41 2.68 6.41
C CYS A 27 -6.87 1.61 7.40
N SER A 28 -6.02 1.28 8.38
CA SER A 28 -6.30 0.31 9.42
C SER A 28 -5.94 0.86 10.80
N TRP A 29 -6.62 0.37 11.83
CA TRP A 29 -6.39 0.75 13.22
C TRP A 29 -6.43 -0.46 14.14
N LYS A 30 -5.94 -0.30 15.36
CA LYS A 30 -6.07 -1.31 16.40
C LYS A 30 -7.45 -1.22 17.05
N ALA A 31 -8.12 -2.38 17.10
CA ALA A 31 -9.31 -2.57 17.93
C ALA A 31 -8.99 -2.24 19.40
N PRO A 32 -9.99 -1.77 20.17
CA PRO A 32 -9.87 -1.69 21.62
C PRO A 32 -9.69 -3.08 22.25
N SER A 33 -9.16 -3.09 23.47
CA SER A 33 -9.32 -4.24 24.36
C SER A 33 -10.81 -4.43 24.70
N GLY A 34 -11.37 -5.61 24.43
CA GLY A 34 -12.79 -5.92 24.66
C GLY A 34 -13.71 -5.76 23.43
N ALA A 35 -13.16 -5.37 22.28
CA ALA A 35 -13.72 -5.55 20.94
C ALA A 35 -14.38 -6.93 20.71
N GLY A 36 -15.71 -7.04 20.75
CA GLY A 36 -16.41 -8.24 20.30
C GLY A 36 -16.27 -8.45 18.79
N HIS A 37 -16.40 -9.70 18.34
CA HIS A 37 -16.56 -9.98 16.91
C HIS A 37 -17.88 -9.36 16.43
N GLY A 38 -17.83 -8.41 15.48
CA GLY A 38 -19.02 -7.74 14.93
C GLY A 38 -19.18 -6.25 15.29
N THR A 39 -18.20 -5.62 15.96
CA THR A 39 -18.21 -4.17 16.17
C THR A 39 -18.15 -3.41 14.85
N VAL A 40 -19.12 -2.52 14.65
CA VAL A 40 -19.15 -1.62 13.49
C VAL A 40 -18.49 -0.30 13.86
N TYR A 41 -17.66 0.21 12.96
CA TYR A 41 -16.97 1.48 13.08
C TYR A 41 -17.54 2.47 12.06
N GLU A 42 -17.56 3.74 12.43
CA GLU A 42 -17.84 4.85 11.53
C GLU A 42 -16.60 5.74 11.46
N VAL A 43 -16.13 5.99 10.23
CA VAL A 43 -14.94 6.77 9.96
C VAL A 43 -15.33 8.02 9.19
N CYS A 44 -15.15 9.21 9.76
CA CYS A 44 -15.54 10.47 9.13
C CYS A 44 -14.33 11.37 8.87
N ILE A 45 -14.38 12.13 7.78
CA ILE A 45 -13.39 13.15 7.40
C ILE A 45 -14.01 14.52 7.71
N GLU A 46 -13.45 15.26 8.66
CA GLU A 46 -14.10 16.47 9.20
C GLU A 46 -14.16 17.63 8.19
N ASN A 47 -13.19 17.70 7.26
CA ASN A 47 -13.02 18.83 6.34
C ASN A 47 -13.74 18.69 4.98
N ARG A 48 -14.44 17.57 4.72
CA ARG A 48 -15.21 17.33 3.48
C ARG A 48 -16.62 16.91 3.81
N SER A 49 -17.62 17.73 3.48
CA SER A 49 -19.06 17.40 3.37
C SER A 49 -19.58 16.23 4.24
N HIS A 50 -19.08 16.10 5.47
CA HIS A 50 -19.24 14.96 6.37
C HIS A 50 -19.35 13.59 5.67
N SER A 51 -18.38 13.21 4.82
CA SER A 51 -18.37 11.85 4.27
C SER A 51 -17.91 10.87 5.34
N CYS A 52 -18.86 10.13 5.91
CA CYS A 52 -18.63 9.06 6.87
C CYS A 52 -18.73 7.69 6.17
N TYR A 53 -17.85 6.78 6.55
CA TYR A 53 -17.74 5.43 6.02
C TYR A 53 -17.97 4.43 7.14
N GLN A 54 -18.91 3.51 6.95
CA GLN A 54 -19.11 2.40 7.89
C GLN A 54 -18.20 1.24 7.54
N SER A 55 -17.65 0.58 8.56
CA SER A 55 -16.85 -0.63 8.40
C SER A 55 -17.10 -1.61 9.53
N GLU A 56 -17.33 -2.87 9.17
CA GLU A 56 -17.45 -4.00 10.10
C GLU A 56 -16.07 -4.55 10.52
N LYS A 57 -14.99 -3.96 10.00
CA LYS A 57 -13.60 -4.36 10.26
C LYS A 57 -12.83 -3.17 10.82
N THR A 58 -11.63 -3.44 11.32
CA THR A 58 -10.70 -2.39 11.77
C THR A 58 -9.92 -1.77 10.62
N ASN A 59 -10.53 -1.68 9.43
CA ASN A 59 -9.97 -1.04 8.26
C ASN A 59 -11.06 -0.34 7.44
N THR A 60 -10.66 0.60 6.60
CA THR A 60 -11.54 1.26 5.64
C THR A 60 -10.74 1.78 4.46
N LYS A 61 -11.40 1.98 3.32
CA LYS A 61 -10.81 2.59 2.14
C LYS A 61 -11.28 4.04 2.04
N LEU A 62 -10.34 4.96 2.12
CA LEU A 62 -10.59 6.38 1.93
C LEU A 62 -10.09 6.83 0.55
N PRO A 63 -10.79 7.76 -0.13
CA PRO A 63 -10.19 8.43 -1.28
C PRO A 63 -8.95 9.21 -0.83
N ALA A 64 -7.94 9.29 -1.70
CA ALA A 64 -6.76 10.10 -1.43
C ALA A 64 -7.15 11.57 -1.14
N LEU A 65 -6.61 12.11 -0.05
CA LEU A 65 -6.89 13.47 0.39
C LEU A 65 -5.88 14.45 -0.24
N PRO A 66 -6.28 15.73 -0.42
CA PRO A 66 -5.36 16.77 -0.87
C PRO A 66 -4.18 16.92 0.10
N PRO A 67 -3.06 17.50 -0.34
CA PRO A 67 -1.93 17.75 0.55
C PRO A 67 -2.31 18.57 1.80
N GLY A 68 -1.83 18.15 2.97
CA GLY A 68 -2.07 18.82 4.24
C GLY A 68 -2.66 17.93 5.33
N ASP A 69 -2.93 18.53 6.48
CA ASP A 69 -3.46 17.83 7.66
C ASP A 69 -4.98 17.72 7.59
N HIS A 70 -5.49 16.49 7.71
CA HIS A 70 -6.91 16.18 7.75
C HIS A 70 -7.26 15.51 9.06
N GLU A 71 -8.32 15.99 9.71
CA GLU A 71 -8.85 15.33 10.89
C GLU A 71 -9.77 14.17 10.48
N ILE A 72 -9.45 12.99 10.98
CA ILE A 72 -10.20 11.75 10.82
C ILE A 72 -10.74 11.35 12.18
N THR A 73 -12.04 11.12 12.26
CA THR A 73 -12.68 10.59 13.47
C THR A 73 -13.11 9.15 13.24
N ILE A 74 -12.84 8.30 14.23
CA ILE A 74 -13.28 6.91 14.23
C ILE A 74 -14.14 6.70 15.46
N ASN A 75 -15.42 6.43 15.22
CA ASN A 75 -16.40 6.11 16.23
C ASN A 75 -16.73 4.61 16.18
N ARG A 76 -17.15 4.05 17.31
CA ARG A 76 -17.84 2.75 17.32
C ARG A 76 -19.33 2.96 17.37
N LEU A 77 -20.03 2.22 16.53
CA LEU A 77 -21.47 2.19 16.53
C LEU A 77 -21.96 1.07 17.48
N TYR A 78 -23.06 1.34 18.18
CA TYR A 78 -23.87 0.39 18.95
C TYR A 78 -23.31 -0.17 20.28
N ASP A 79 -22.11 0.22 20.72
CA ASP A 79 -21.59 -0.12 22.05
C ASP A 79 -21.89 0.97 23.11
N PHE A 80 -22.11 0.56 24.37
CA PHE A 80 -22.34 1.47 25.51
C PHE A 80 -21.13 2.39 25.72
N GLY A 81 -21.21 3.60 25.16
CA GLY A 81 -20.21 4.66 25.27
C GLY A 81 -19.56 4.96 23.91
N ASN A 82 -19.99 6.04 23.27
CA ASN A 82 -19.39 6.55 22.03
C ASN A 82 -17.96 7.05 22.30
N LEU A 83 -16.99 6.14 22.22
CA LEU A 83 -15.57 6.44 22.30
C LEU A 83 -15.05 6.82 20.91
N ILE A 84 -15.12 8.12 20.62
CA ILE A 84 -14.57 8.71 19.40
C ILE A 84 -13.06 8.88 19.57
N SER A 85 -12.30 8.33 18.65
CA SER A 85 -10.88 8.66 18.47
C SER A 85 -10.72 9.69 17.37
N LYS A 86 -9.87 10.68 17.61
CA LYS A 86 -9.46 11.68 16.62
C LYS A 86 -8.02 11.40 16.17
N PHE A 87 -7.78 11.48 14.88
CA PHE A 87 -6.47 11.30 14.27
C PHE A 87 -6.21 12.42 13.26
N THR A 88 -4.95 12.83 13.14
CA THR A 88 -4.51 13.73 12.07
C THR A 88 -3.82 12.89 11.00
N LEU A 89 -4.36 12.90 9.80
CA LEU A 89 -3.81 12.20 8.64
C LEU A 89 -3.25 13.20 7.65
N ASN A 90 -2.02 12.97 7.21
CA ASN A 90 -1.30 13.77 6.23
C ASN A 90 -0.78 12.82 5.14
N GLU A 91 -0.71 13.26 3.88
CA GLU A 91 -0.23 12.39 2.79
C GLU A 91 1.18 11.85 3.04
N LYS A 92 2.02 12.59 3.75
CA LYS A 92 3.39 12.19 4.12
C LYS A 92 3.43 11.00 5.07
N ASN A 93 2.35 10.72 5.79
CA ASN A 93 2.23 9.61 6.72
C ASN A 93 1.60 8.36 6.06
N VAL A 94 1.25 8.43 4.77
CA VAL A 94 0.71 7.31 4.01
C VAL A 94 1.85 6.61 3.26
N SER A 95 2.05 5.33 3.53
CA SER A 95 3.10 4.56 2.85
C SER A 95 2.63 4.07 1.48
N LEU A 96 3.42 4.33 0.44
CA LEU A 96 3.26 3.71 -0.87
C LEU A 96 3.87 2.31 -0.84
N ILE A 97 3.03 1.29 -1.04
CA ILE A 97 3.44 -0.09 -1.24
C ILE A 97 2.91 -0.50 -2.62
N PRO A 98 3.74 -0.44 -3.67
CA PRO A 98 3.33 -0.85 -5.01
C PRO A 98 2.85 -2.31 -5.01
N ASP A 99 1.92 -2.63 -5.90
CA ASP A 99 1.49 -4.02 -6.07
C ASP A 99 2.68 -4.90 -6.47
N THR A 100 2.73 -6.11 -5.90
CA THR A 100 3.76 -7.09 -6.23
C THR A 100 3.73 -7.37 -7.73
N PRO A 101 4.85 -7.19 -8.45
CA PRO A 101 4.87 -7.38 -9.90
C PRO A 101 4.72 -8.85 -10.28
N GLU A 102 4.12 -9.07 -11.45
CA GLU A 102 3.90 -10.39 -12.01
C GLU A 102 4.72 -10.57 -13.29
N ILE A 103 5.44 -11.69 -13.37
CA ILE A 103 6.15 -12.08 -14.59
C ILE A 103 5.10 -12.57 -15.60
N LEU A 104 4.94 -11.84 -16.70
CA LEU A 104 4.03 -12.20 -17.77
C LEU A 104 4.57 -13.36 -18.60
N ASN A 105 5.85 -13.32 -18.90
CA ASN A 105 6.51 -14.37 -19.67
C ASN A 105 8.00 -14.43 -19.34
N LEU A 106 8.52 -15.66 -19.22
CA LEU A 106 9.94 -15.95 -19.15
C LEU A 106 10.24 -17.03 -20.17
N SER A 107 11.10 -16.74 -21.14
CA SER A 107 11.53 -17.69 -22.16
C SER A 107 13.04 -17.73 -22.26
N ALA A 108 13.58 -18.84 -22.76
CA ALA A 108 15.01 -19.03 -22.96
C ALA A 108 15.31 -19.32 -24.43
N ASP A 109 16.35 -18.68 -24.96
CA ASP A 109 17.03 -19.09 -26.18
C ASP A 109 18.30 -19.84 -25.78
N PHE A 110 18.26 -21.16 -25.91
CA PHE A 110 19.38 -22.04 -25.56
C PHE A 110 20.54 -21.96 -26.56
N SER A 111 20.30 -21.49 -27.79
CA SER A 111 21.36 -21.36 -28.79
C SER A 111 22.32 -20.21 -28.46
N THR A 112 21.79 -19.18 -27.80
CA THR A 112 22.53 -17.98 -27.39
C THR A 112 22.66 -17.87 -25.88
N SER A 113 22.22 -18.88 -25.11
CA SER A 113 22.18 -18.85 -23.64
C SER A 113 21.51 -17.59 -23.08
N THR A 114 20.43 -17.12 -23.71
CA THR A 114 19.74 -15.87 -23.37
C THR A 114 18.39 -16.10 -22.71
N LEU A 115 18.11 -15.38 -21.62
CA LEU A 115 16.80 -15.30 -21.00
C LEU A 115 16.08 -14.03 -21.47
N HIS A 116 14.81 -14.18 -21.83
CA HIS A 116 13.91 -13.07 -22.16
C HIS A 116 12.81 -12.98 -21.11
N LEU A 117 12.73 -11.82 -20.45
CA LEU A 117 11.76 -11.51 -19.41
C LEU A 117 10.77 -10.48 -19.92
N LYS A 118 9.48 -10.72 -19.67
CA LYS A 118 8.40 -9.75 -19.89
C LYS A 118 7.55 -9.60 -18.64
N TRP A 119 7.21 -8.37 -18.30
CA TRP A 119 6.30 -8.05 -17.20
C TRP A 119 5.46 -6.82 -17.56
N ASN A 120 4.35 -6.64 -16.86
CA ASN A 120 3.47 -5.47 -17.02
C ASN A 120 3.70 -4.52 -15.84
N ASP A 121 3.86 -3.23 -16.11
CA ASP A 121 4.07 -2.23 -15.06
C ASP A 121 2.81 -1.83 -14.29
N ARG A 122 1.63 -2.25 -14.75
CA ARG A 122 0.32 -1.84 -14.22
C ARG A 122 0.19 -0.32 -14.12
N GLY A 123 0.83 0.42 -15.05
CA GLY A 123 0.94 1.87 -15.00
C GLY A 123 -0.41 2.60 -15.00
N SER A 124 -1.50 1.95 -15.42
CA SER A 124 -2.87 2.52 -15.41
C SER A 124 -3.40 2.87 -14.03
N VAL A 125 -2.93 2.21 -12.97
CA VAL A 125 -3.43 2.49 -11.61
C VAL A 125 -2.92 3.83 -11.08
N PHE A 126 -1.76 4.29 -11.57
CA PHE A 126 -1.12 5.52 -11.12
C PHE A 126 -1.73 6.76 -11.82
N PRO A 127 -2.17 7.78 -11.06
CA PRO A 127 -2.84 8.96 -11.62
C PRO A 127 -1.87 9.96 -12.26
N HIS A 128 -0.59 9.90 -11.93
CA HIS A 128 0.43 10.85 -12.36
C HIS A 128 1.62 10.13 -12.97
N HIS A 129 2.43 10.88 -13.72
CA HIS A 129 3.70 10.39 -14.20
C HIS A 129 4.65 10.14 -13.05
N SER A 130 5.15 8.90 -12.95
CA SER A 130 6.07 8.49 -11.89
C SER A 130 7.25 7.73 -12.48
N ASN A 131 8.43 8.00 -11.95
CA ASN A 131 9.62 7.19 -12.23
C ASN A 131 9.53 5.90 -11.41
N VAL A 132 9.78 4.76 -12.05
CA VAL A 132 9.75 3.44 -11.43
C VAL A 132 11.11 2.78 -11.59
N ILE A 133 11.57 2.17 -10.50
CA ILE A 133 12.83 1.45 -10.44
C ILE A 133 12.49 -0.03 -10.24
N TRP A 134 12.84 -0.85 -11.22
CA TRP A 134 12.71 -2.30 -11.17
C TRP A 134 14.03 -2.93 -10.76
N GLU A 135 13.98 -3.94 -9.91
CA GLU A 135 15.13 -4.76 -9.56
C GLU A 135 14.91 -6.17 -10.11
N ILE A 136 15.74 -6.58 -11.05
CA ILE A 136 15.67 -7.90 -11.69
C ILE A 136 16.79 -8.77 -11.12
N LYS A 137 16.39 -9.88 -10.50
CA LYS A 137 17.29 -10.81 -9.81
C LYS A 137 17.27 -12.17 -10.49
N ILE A 138 18.45 -12.68 -10.86
CA ILE A 138 18.62 -14.00 -11.47
C ILE A 138 19.32 -14.91 -10.46
N LEU A 139 18.73 -16.09 -10.25
CA LEU A 139 19.19 -17.08 -9.31
C LEU A 139 19.59 -18.38 -10.02
N ARG A 140 20.66 -19.01 -9.54
CA ARG A 140 21.02 -20.38 -9.96
C ARG A 140 20.34 -21.39 -9.03
N LYS A 141 19.58 -22.32 -9.62
CA LYS A 141 18.67 -23.26 -8.93
C LYS A 141 19.31 -24.07 -7.80
N GLU A 142 20.58 -24.44 -7.91
CA GLU A 142 21.20 -25.40 -6.99
C GLU A 142 21.53 -24.81 -5.62
N ASN A 143 21.91 -23.52 -5.57
CA ASN A 143 22.35 -22.84 -4.34
C ASN A 143 21.57 -21.55 -4.03
N GLU A 144 20.53 -21.23 -4.81
CA GLU A 144 19.85 -19.92 -4.80
C GLU A 144 20.84 -18.74 -4.92
N GLU A 145 21.97 -18.98 -5.58
CA GLU A 145 23.04 -18.01 -5.72
C GLU A 145 22.62 -16.90 -6.68
N VAL A 146 22.81 -15.65 -6.25
CA VAL A 146 22.51 -14.46 -7.06
C VAL A 146 23.60 -14.29 -8.12
N ILE A 147 23.32 -14.74 -9.34
CA ILE A 147 24.27 -14.62 -10.45
C ILE A 147 24.17 -13.26 -11.14
N LYS A 148 23.03 -12.59 -11.04
CA LYS A 148 22.83 -11.23 -11.56
C LYS A 148 21.81 -10.47 -10.74
N LEU A 149 22.12 -9.21 -10.45
CA LEU A 149 21.20 -8.21 -9.93
C LEU A 149 21.33 -6.97 -10.80
N VAL A 150 20.23 -6.49 -11.37
CA VAL A 150 20.23 -5.30 -12.23
C VAL A 150 19.05 -4.40 -11.91
N THR A 151 19.30 -3.11 -12.03
CA THR A 151 18.27 -2.08 -11.94
C THR A 151 17.82 -1.66 -13.33
N HIS A 152 16.51 -1.63 -13.56
CA HIS A 152 15.91 -1.15 -14.79
C HIS A 152 14.97 0.01 -14.47
N ASN A 153 15.23 1.19 -15.04
CA ASN A 153 14.46 2.40 -14.77
C ASN A 153 13.45 2.63 -15.88
N THR A 154 12.19 2.85 -15.51
CA THR A 154 11.12 3.18 -16.46
C THR A 154 10.26 4.32 -15.92
N THR A 155 9.26 4.72 -16.70
CA THR A 155 8.25 5.70 -16.29
C THR A 155 6.87 5.13 -16.52
N VAL A 156 5.97 5.28 -15.55
CA VAL A 156 4.54 4.99 -15.73
C VAL A 156 3.80 6.28 -16.06
N ASN A 157 2.81 6.20 -16.95
CA ASN A 157 2.10 7.37 -17.50
C ASN A 157 0.57 7.21 -17.51
N GLY A 158 0.02 6.42 -16.58
CA GLY A 158 -1.42 6.17 -16.51
C GLY A 158 -1.93 5.17 -17.57
N LYS A 159 -1.03 4.45 -18.25
CA LYS A 159 -1.34 3.32 -19.12
C LYS A 159 -0.47 2.12 -18.77
N ASP A 160 -1.02 0.93 -18.95
CA ASP A 160 -0.27 -0.31 -18.79
C ASP A 160 0.70 -0.49 -19.96
N THR A 161 1.97 -0.76 -19.63
CA THR A 161 3.01 -1.04 -20.61
C THR A 161 3.66 -2.38 -20.29
N VAL A 162 3.85 -3.20 -21.32
CA VAL A 162 4.64 -4.43 -21.20
C VAL A 162 6.10 -4.09 -21.43
N HIS A 163 6.92 -4.35 -20.42
CA HIS A 163 8.36 -4.19 -20.48
C HIS A 163 9.02 -5.48 -20.96
N HIS A 164 10.13 -5.31 -21.66
CA HIS A 164 10.92 -6.40 -22.22
C HIS A 164 12.36 -6.22 -21.78
N TRP A 165 12.93 -7.27 -21.19
CA TRP A 165 14.32 -7.28 -20.78
C TRP A 165 14.96 -8.61 -21.17
N SER A 166 16.25 -8.60 -21.44
CA SER A 166 16.98 -9.80 -21.83
C SER A 166 18.36 -9.84 -21.20
N TRP A 167 18.82 -11.04 -20.89
CA TRP A 167 20.13 -11.28 -20.33
C TRP A 167 20.74 -12.53 -20.94
N THR A 168 21.94 -12.37 -21.49
CA THR A 168 22.77 -13.46 -21.99
C THR A 168 23.68 -13.92 -20.86
N SER A 169 23.70 -15.23 -20.63
CA SER A 169 24.56 -15.85 -19.64
C SER A 169 26.02 -15.82 -20.12
N ASP A 170 26.90 -15.25 -19.29
CA ASP A 170 28.35 -15.36 -19.48
C ASP A 170 28.90 -16.73 -19.02
N MET A 171 28.03 -17.59 -18.50
CA MET A 171 28.38 -18.93 -18.03
C MET A 171 28.37 -19.91 -19.21
N PRO A 172 29.39 -20.78 -19.34
CA PRO A 172 29.50 -21.77 -20.41
C PRO A 172 28.37 -22.81 -20.39
#